data_AF-A0A2C9LYX0-F1
#
_entry.id   AF-A0A2C9LYX0-F1
#
_cell.length_a   1.000
_cell.length_b   1.000
_cell.length_c   1.000
_cell.angle_alpha   90.00
_cell.angle_beta   90.00
_cell.angle_gamma   90.00
#
_symmetry.space_group_name_H-M   'P 1'
#
loop_
_entity.id
_entity.type
_entity.pdbx_description
1 polymer ?
#
loop_
_entity_poly.entity_id
_entity_poly.type
_entity_poly.pdbx_seq_one_letter_code
_entity_poly.pdbx_strand_id
1 'polypeptide(L)'
;MSNGQMLGATASEVHDGFSFTDPSGGDSGPTSGNFTSLSLSLVPEDDPVLVNQDPKYFCPVHGGLLREAVQTECGHRLCQACVGLYLGSDKKKRCPANEEDCSDITKENILPDPGFRREIKQLAVYCPFKGKGCKVTVKFGLLN
;
A
#
# COMPACT_ATOMS: atom_id res chain seq x y z
N MET A 1 34.91 67.18 -20.04
CA MET A 1 34.14 66.65 -21.18
C MET A 1 32.75 66.32 -20.67
N SER A 2 31.71 67.00 -21.21
CA SER A 2 30.26 66.72 -21.19
C SER A 2 29.60 66.27 -19.87
N ASN A 3 28.74 67.04 -19.18
CA ASN A 3 27.40 67.58 -19.50
C ASN A 3 26.33 66.56 -19.98
N GLY A 4 25.16 66.58 -19.30
CA GLY A 4 23.85 66.01 -19.71
C GLY A 4 23.24 65.09 -18.63
N GLN A 5 22.26 65.42 -17.77
CA GLN A 5 20.90 65.99 -17.97
C GLN A 5 20.03 65.02 -18.81
N MET A 6 18.80 64.60 -18.52
CA MET A 6 17.72 64.85 -17.53
C MET A 6 16.54 63.88 -17.90
N LEU A 7 15.45 63.88 -17.09
CA LEU A 7 14.05 63.42 -17.40
C LEU A 7 13.81 61.90 -17.43
N GLY A 8 12.75 61.27 -16.89
CA GLY A 8 11.44 61.71 -16.40
C GLY A 8 10.30 60.94 -17.14
N ALA A 9 9.54 60.08 -16.44
CA ALA A 9 8.19 59.54 -16.78
C ALA A 9 7.84 58.43 -15.74
N THR A 10 6.94 58.57 -14.76
CA THR A 10 5.45 58.57 -14.73
C THR A 10 4.74 57.28 -15.19
N ALA A 11 4.05 56.66 -14.23
CA ALA A 11 2.80 55.89 -14.27
C ALA A 11 2.68 54.65 -15.18
N SER A 12 2.33 53.50 -14.59
CA SER A 12 0.93 53.01 -14.59
C SER A 12 0.81 51.70 -13.85
N GLU A 13 -0.22 51.65 -13.01
CA GLU A 13 -0.70 50.53 -12.21
C GLU A 13 -1.54 49.62 -13.11
N VAL A 14 -1.41 48.29 -13.00
CA VAL A 14 -2.50 47.38 -13.37
C VAL A 14 -2.65 46.31 -12.29
N HIS A 15 -3.89 46.18 -11.89
CA HIS A 15 -4.41 45.43 -10.76
C HIS A 15 -5.41 44.43 -11.34
N ASP A 16 -5.05 43.15 -11.37
CA ASP A 16 -5.97 42.05 -11.64
C ASP A 16 -6.36 41.49 -10.26
N GLY A 17 -7.58 41.66 -9.72
CA GLY A 17 -8.84 41.87 -10.40
C GLY A 17 -9.60 40.56 -10.60
N PHE A 18 -9.73 39.72 -9.57
CA PHE A 18 -10.74 38.66 -9.58
C PHE A 18 -11.56 38.68 -8.28
N SER A 19 -12.64 39.47 -8.33
CA SER A 19 -13.76 39.37 -7.40
C SER A 19 -14.65 38.22 -7.87
N PHE A 20 -14.77 37.17 -7.06
CA PHE A 20 -15.92 36.27 -7.15
C PHE A 20 -16.80 36.54 -5.94
N THR A 21 -17.98 37.07 -6.20
CA THR A 21 -19.04 37.35 -5.23
C THR A 21 -19.62 36.04 -4.69
N ASP A 22 -19.66 35.95 -3.37
CA ASP A 22 -20.36 34.95 -2.57
C ASP A 22 -21.89 35.15 -2.66
N PRO A 23 -22.69 34.07 -2.80
CA PRO A 23 -24.02 34.05 -2.22
C PRO A 23 -24.12 32.92 -1.20
N SER A 24 -24.43 33.36 0.01
CA SER A 24 -24.72 32.58 1.20
C SER A 24 -25.90 31.62 1.00
N GLY A 25 -25.80 30.41 1.56
CA GLY A 25 -26.97 29.59 1.87
C GLY A 25 -26.69 28.09 1.97
N GLY A 26 -26.61 27.56 3.19
CA GLY A 26 -26.63 26.11 3.46
C GLY A 26 -26.07 25.77 4.83
N ASP A 27 -26.78 24.93 5.57
CA ASP A 27 -26.80 24.75 7.03
C ASP A 27 -25.63 23.96 7.65
N SER A 28 -25.43 24.19 8.96
CA SER A 28 -24.41 23.55 9.79
C SER A 28 -25.00 22.42 10.64
N GLY A 29 -24.51 21.18 10.41
CA GLY A 29 -24.34 20.13 11.42
C GLY A 29 -25.38 18.97 11.43
N PRO A 30 -25.01 17.75 11.91
CA PRO A 30 -23.87 17.46 12.76
C PRO A 30 -22.75 16.60 12.12
N THR A 31 -21.56 16.85 12.67
CA THR A 31 -20.35 16.03 12.62
C THR A 31 -20.58 14.61 13.13
N SER A 32 -20.10 13.60 12.41
CA SER A 32 -19.38 12.45 13.00
C SER A 32 -18.93 11.48 11.91
N GLY A 33 -17.63 11.54 11.58
CA GLY A 33 -16.79 10.42 11.21
C GLY A 33 -17.32 9.46 10.15
N ASN A 34 -17.40 9.91 8.90
CA ASN A 34 -17.28 8.99 7.78
C ASN A 34 -15.82 8.53 7.73
N PHE A 35 -15.54 7.35 8.31
CA PHE A 35 -14.35 6.59 7.95
C PHE A 35 -14.52 6.27 6.45
N THR A 36 -14.00 7.13 5.60
CA THR A 36 -13.97 6.88 4.18
C THR A 36 -13.14 5.62 4.00
N SER A 37 -13.85 4.56 3.64
CA SER A 37 -13.35 3.28 3.15
C SER A 37 -11.99 3.49 2.48
N LEU A 38 -10.92 3.12 3.20
CA LEU A 38 -9.62 2.92 2.58
C LEU A 38 -9.83 1.75 1.64
N SER A 39 -9.94 2.10 0.36
CA SER A 39 -10.14 1.20 -0.75
C SER A 39 -9.22 -0.01 -0.61
N LEU A 40 -9.85 -1.17 -0.46
CA LEU A 40 -9.29 -2.50 -0.29
C LEU A 40 -8.59 -2.99 -1.58
N SER A 41 -7.79 -2.14 -2.23
CA SER A 41 -7.08 -2.46 -3.46
C SER A 41 -5.78 -3.24 -3.22
N LEU A 42 -5.51 -3.65 -1.97
CA LEU A 42 -4.32 -4.41 -1.59
C LEU A 42 -4.51 -5.92 -1.66
N VAL A 43 -5.75 -6.41 -1.75
CA VAL A 43 -5.98 -7.83 -2.03
C VAL A 43 -5.92 -7.98 -3.55
N PRO A 44 -4.89 -8.62 -4.11
CA PRO A 44 -4.92 -8.93 -5.53
C PRO A 44 -6.14 -9.82 -5.79
N GLU A 45 -7.02 -9.40 -6.70
CA GLU A 45 -8.23 -10.15 -7.08
C GLU A 45 -7.94 -11.55 -7.66
N ASP A 46 -6.66 -11.89 -7.83
CA ASP A 46 -6.12 -13.09 -8.46
C ASP A 46 -5.31 -13.97 -7.48
N ASP A 47 -5.59 -13.92 -6.17
CA ASP A 47 -4.99 -14.87 -5.24
C ASP A 47 -5.60 -16.27 -5.41
N PRO A 48 -4.76 -17.32 -5.54
CA PRO A 48 -5.25 -18.68 -5.75
C PRO A 48 -5.98 -19.18 -4.51
N VAL A 49 -7.07 -19.92 -4.73
CA VAL A 49 -7.78 -20.57 -3.61
C VAL A 49 -6.99 -21.79 -3.16
N LEU A 50 -6.32 -21.67 -2.00
CA LEU A 50 -5.59 -22.79 -1.39
C LEU A 50 -6.55 -23.92 -0.98
N VAL A 51 -6.10 -25.16 -1.14
CA VAL A 51 -6.80 -26.34 -0.59
C VAL A 51 -6.66 -26.39 0.93
N ASN A 52 -5.50 -25.98 1.45
CA ASN A 52 -5.25 -25.82 2.89
C ASN A 52 -4.97 -24.34 3.19
N GLN A 53 -5.83 -23.72 3.99
CA GLN A 53 -5.77 -22.30 4.36
C GLN A 53 -4.99 -22.10 5.67
N ASP A 54 -3.77 -22.63 5.74
CA ASP A 54 -2.91 -22.42 6.90
C ASP A 54 -2.49 -20.94 6.99
N PRO A 55 -2.72 -20.25 8.12
CA PRO A 55 -2.44 -18.82 8.30
C PRO A 55 -0.99 -18.44 7.99
N LYS A 56 -0.02 -19.37 8.13
CA LYS A 56 1.39 -19.07 7.87
C LYS A 56 1.68 -18.65 6.42
N TYR A 57 0.78 -18.96 5.49
CA TYR A 57 0.92 -18.61 4.07
C TYR A 57 0.40 -17.21 3.72
N PHE A 58 -0.28 -16.53 4.65
CA PHE A 58 -0.91 -15.24 4.41
C PHE A 58 -0.07 -14.09 4.97
N CYS A 59 -0.07 -12.96 4.25
CA CYS A 59 0.65 -11.78 4.67
C CYS A 59 -0.18 -10.97 5.68
N PRO A 60 0.38 -10.57 6.83
CA PRO A 60 -0.35 -9.78 7.82
C PRO A 60 -0.67 -8.35 7.36
N VAL A 61 -0.08 -7.86 6.25
CA VAL A 61 -0.33 -6.51 5.72
C VAL A 61 -1.52 -6.48 4.77
N HIS A 62 -1.58 -7.39 3.80
CA HIS A 62 -2.61 -7.38 2.76
C HIS A 62 -3.62 -8.53 2.88
N GLY A 63 -3.41 -9.49 3.79
CA GLY A 63 -4.31 -10.60 4.08
C GLY A 63 -4.33 -11.74 3.04
N GLY A 64 -3.62 -11.58 1.91
CA GLY A 64 -3.54 -12.58 0.84
C GLY A 64 -2.27 -13.44 0.90
N LEU A 65 -2.10 -14.31 -0.10
CA LEU A 65 -0.95 -15.21 -0.21
C LEU A 65 0.37 -14.43 -0.28
N LEU A 66 1.38 -14.89 0.47
CA LEU A 66 2.71 -14.29 0.49
C LEU A 66 3.39 -14.35 -0.90
N ARG A 67 3.87 -13.19 -1.40
CA ARG A 67 4.58 -13.04 -2.68
C ARG A 67 6.00 -12.55 -2.42
N GLU A 68 7.00 -13.24 -2.98
CA GLU A 68 8.41 -12.98 -2.70
C GLU A 68 8.67 -12.86 -1.19
N ALA A 69 8.28 -13.90 -0.44
CA ALA A 69 8.30 -13.90 1.01
C ALA A 69 9.65 -13.42 1.57
N VAL A 70 9.56 -12.57 2.59
CA VAL A 70 10.67 -12.13 3.43
C VAL A 70 10.32 -12.45 4.88
N GLN A 71 11.33 -12.65 5.71
CA GLN A 71 11.19 -12.96 7.12
C GLN A 71 11.82 -11.84 7.96
N THR A 72 11.10 -11.47 9.01
CA THR A 72 11.53 -10.50 10.03
C THR A 72 12.34 -11.18 11.14
N GLU A 73 13.07 -10.42 11.95
CA GLU A 73 13.78 -10.96 13.12
C GLU A 73 12.86 -11.67 14.13
N CYS A 74 11.63 -11.21 14.31
CA CYS A 74 10.64 -11.90 15.16
C CYS A 74 10.01 -13.14 14.52
N GLY A 75 10.39 -13.47 13.28
CA GLY A 75 10.02 -14.71 12.61
C GLY A 75 8.78 -14.63 11.72
N HIS A 76 8.01 -13.54 11.77
CA HIS A 76 6.85 -13.32 10.89
C HIS A 76 7.26 -13.04 9.46
N ARG A 77 6.41 -13.47 8.52
CA ARG A 77 6.65 -13.35 7.08
C ARG A 77 5.78 -12.27 6.46
N LEU A 78 6.36 -11.54 5.50
CA LEU A 78 5.68 -10.51 4.70
C LEU A 78 6.01 -10.69 3.23
N CYS A 79 5.24 -10.03 2.35
CA CYS A 79 5.67 -9.85 0.97
C CYS A 79 6.76 -8.80 0.90
N GLN A 80 7.74 -8.99 0.02
CA GLN A 80 8.78 -7.99 -0.23
C GLN A 80 8.21 -6.61 -0.58
N ALA A 81 7.14 -6.56 -1.39
CA ALA A 81 6.46 -5.30 -1.73
C ALA A 81 5.70 -4.69 -0.53
N CYS A 82 5.10 -5.52 0.32
CA CYS A 82 4.31 -5.06 1.47
C CYS A 82 5.17 -4.43 2.56
N VAL A 83 6.44 -4.83 2.70
CA VAL A 83 7.37 -4.19 3.64
C VAL A 83 7.48 -2.69 3.35
N GLY A 84 7.71 -2.32 2.08
CA GLY A 84 7.84 -0.92 1.67
C GLY A 84 6.58 -0.11 1.92
N LEU A 85 5.42 -0.68 1.57
CA LEU A 85 4.11 -0.06 1.80
C LEU A 85 3.81 0.14 3.29
N TYR A 86 4.12 -0.87 4.10
CA TYR A 86 3.87 -0.83 5.54
C TYR A 86 4.77 0.17 6.26
N LEU A 87 6.08 0.16 5.98
CA LEU A 87 7.01 1.14 6.54
C LEU A 87 6.67 2.57 6.09
N GLY A 88 6.31 2.77 4.82
CA GLY A 88 6.01 4.09 4.27
C GLY A 88 7.23 5.01 4.37
N SER A 89 7.05 6.18 4.99
CA SER A 89 8.13 7.15 5.26
C SER A 89 8.89 6.86 6.56
N ASP A 90 8.40 5.94 7.40
CA ASP A 90 9.00 5.66 8.69
C ASP A 90 10.22 4.76 8.54
N LYS A 91 11.24 5.00 9.38
CA LYS A 91 12.46 4.18 9.40
C LYS A 91 12.27 2.85 10.10
N LYS A 92 11.30 2.78 11.02
CA LYS A 92 10.98 1.61 11.82
C LYS A 92 9.51 1.60 12.23
N LYS A 93 8.92 0.42 12.32
CA LYS A 93 7.56 0.17 12.85
C LYS A 93 7.52 -1.18 13.53
N ARG A 94 6.63 -1.38 14.51
CA ARG A 94 6.39 -2.72 15.09
C ARG A 94 5.97 -3.70 13.98
N CYS A 95 6.32 -4.97 14.09
CA CYS A 95 5.84 -6.00 13.15
C CYS A 95 4.30 -5.97 13.02
N PRO A 96 3.74 -6.02 11.78
CA PRO A 96 2.30 -5.95 11.55
C PRO A 96 1.52 -7.18 12.04
N ALA A 97 2.19 -8.29 12.40
CA ALA A 97 1.52 -9.40 13.07
C ALA A 97 1.00 -9.01 14.46
N ASN A 98 1.61 -7.99 15.08
CA ASN A 98 1.17 -7.36 16.34
C ASN A 98 0.97 -8.35 17.50
N GLU A 99 1.82 -9.36 17.59
CA GLU A 99 1.91 -10.31 18.71
C GLU A 99 2.80 -9.73 19.84
N GLU A 100 2.70 -10.30 21.04
CA GLU A 100 3.40 -9.80 22.23
C GLU A 100 4.92 -9.73 22.04
N ASP A 101 5.51 -10.76 21.43
CA ASP A 101 6.95 -10.92 21.20
C ASP A 101 7.45 -10.28 19.88
N CYS A 102 6.60 -9.54 19.17
CA CYS A 102 6.98 -8.88 17.93
C CYS A 102 7.99 -7.73 18.16
N SER A 103 9.11 -7.78 17.43
CA SER A 103 10.10 -6.70 17.35
C SER A 103 9.72 -5.64 16.29
N ASP A 104 10.43 -4.50 16.34
CA ASP A 104 10.38 -3.49 15.29
C ASP A 104 10.99 -4.05 14.00
N ILE A 105 10.37 -3.73 12.86
CA ILE A 105 10.87 -4.00 11.52
C ILE A 105 11.52 -2.74 10.93
N THR A 106 12.64 -2.93 10.25
CA THR A 106 13.39 -1.94 9.48
C THR A 106 13.80 -2.56 8.15
N LYS A 107 14.38 -1.78 7.22
CA LYS A 107 14.81 -2.33 5.92
C LYS A 107 16.01 -3.27 6.06
N GLU A 108 16.76 -3.14 7.14
CA GLU A 108 18.01 -3.87 7.39
C GLU A 108 17.78 -5.19 8.12
N ASN A 109 16.68 -5.30 8.89
CA ASN A 109 16.39 -6.48 9.72
C ASN A 109 15.37 -7.45 9.10
N ILE A 110 15.19 -7.34 7.78
CA ILE A 110 14.30 -8.18 6.99
C ILE A 110 15.14 -8.93 5.98
N LEU A 111 15.00 -10.26 5.95
CA LEU A 111 15.78 -11.12 5.08
C LEU A 111 14.86 -11.84 4.07
N PRO A 112 15.30 -12.04 2.81
CA PRO A 112 14.60 -12.91 1.88
C PRO A 112 14.43 -14.33 2.44
N ASP A 113 13.25 -14.93 2.25
CA ASP A 113 12.96 -16.31 2.67
C ASP A 113 12.76 -17.22 1.45
N PRO A 114 13.84 -17.61 0.73
CA PRO A 114 13.74 -18.46 -0.45
C PRO A 114 13.24 -19.88 -0.13
N GLY A 115 13.44 -20.35 1.10
CA GLY A 115 12.91 -21.63 1.56
C GLY A 115 11.38 -21.62 1.56
N PHE A 116 10.80 -20.59 2.18
CA PHE A 116 9.35 -20.44 2.22
C PHE A 116 8.74 -20.08 0.87
N ARG A 117 9.45 -19.32 0.02
CA ARG A 117 9.04 -19.11 -1.38
C ARG A 117 8.89 -20.44 -2.14
N ARG A 118 9.80 -21.41 -1.91
CA ARG A 118 9.69 -22.76 -2.51
C ARG A 118 8.53 -23.55 -1.91
N GLU A 119 8.29 -23.43 -0.60
CA GLU A 119 7.15 -24.06 0.07
C GLU A 119 5.82 -23.58 -0.52
N ILE A 120 5.64 -22.27 -0.66
CA ILE A 120 4.42 -21.67 -1.28
C ILE A 120 4.18 -22.23 -2.69
N LYS A 121 5.23 -22.40 -3.50
CA LYS A 121 5.10 -22.98 -4.85
C LYS A 121 4.64 -24.44 -4.84
N GLN A 122 4.82 -25.18 -3.75
CA GLN A 122 4.37 -26.57 -3.63
C GLN A 122 2.92 -26.68 -3.13
N LEU A 123 2.28 -25.57 -2.75
CA LEU A 123 0.90 -25.58 -2.26
C LEU A 123 -0.07 -26.13 -3.29
N ALA A 124 -0.99 -26.95 -2.81
CA ALA A 124 -2.13 -27.40 -3.58
C ALA A 124 -3.18 -26.29 -3.64
N VAL A 125 -3.54 -25.88 -4.85
CA VAL A 125 -4.54 -24.83 -5.12
C VAL A 125 -5.62 -25.38 -6.03
N TYR A 126 -6.84 -24.88 -5.86
CA TYR A 126 -7.91 -25.20 -6.79
C TYR A 126 -7.67 -24.54 -8.14
N CYS A 127 -8.09 -25.21 -9.21
CA CYS A 127 -8.11 -24.62 -10.54
C CYS A 127 -8.89 -23.28 -10.51
N PRO A 128 -8.39 -22.21 -11.17
CA PRO A 128 -9.12 -20.94 -11.29
C PRO A 128 -10.54 -21.08 -11.85
N PHE A 129 -10.80 -22.12 -12.65
CA PHE A 129 -12.12 -22.44 -13.19
C PHE A 129 -12.99 -23.30 -12.25
N LYS A 130 -12.68 -23.39 -10.96
CA LYS A 130 -13.50 -24.13 -9.99
C LYS A 130 -14.96 -23.67 -9.97
N GLY A 131 -15.19 -22.36 -10.06
CA GLY A 131 -16.54 -21.79 -10.17
C GLY A 131 -17.30 -22.21 -11.43
N LYS A 132 -16.59 -22.66 -12.48
CA LYS A 132 -17.14 -23.20 -13.72
C LYS A 132 -17.22 -24.74 -13.72
N GLY A 133 -17.02 -25.39 -12.57
CA GLY A 133 -17.14 -26.84 -12.40
C GLY A 133 -15.83 -27.62 -12.49
N CYS A 134 -14.67 -26.97 -12.65
CA CYS A 134 -13.39 -27.67 -12.62
C CYS A 134 -13.08 -28.19 -11.21
N LYS A 135 -12.79 -29.48 -11.07
CA LYS A 135 -12.49 -30.13 -9.78
C LYS A 135 -11.01 -30.42 -9.56
N VAL A 136 -10.17 -30.02 -10.52
CA VAL A 136 -8.74 -30.29 -10.49
C VAL A 136 -8.06 -29.40 -9.45
N THR A 137 -7.13 -30.01 -8.72
CA THR A 137 -6.18 -29.33 -7.86
C THR A 137 -4.81 -29.41 -8.50
N VAL A 138 -4.07 -28.31 -8.50
CA VAL A 138 -2.72 -28.21 -9.08
C VAL A 138 -1.76 -27.62 -8.05
N LYS A 139 -0.46 -27.77 -8.28
CA LYS A 139 0.56 -27.05 -7.51
C LYS A 139 0.58 -25.58 -7.93
N PHE A 140 0.64 -24.67 -6.98
CA PHE A 140 0.65 -23.22 -7.25
C PHE A 140 1.77 -22.81 -8.20
N GLY A 141 2.98 -23.36 -8.02
CA GLY A 141 4.13 -23.08 -8.88
C GLY A 141 4.02 -23.61 -10.33
N LEU A 142 2.90 -24.24 -10.72
CA LEU A 142 2.60 -24.58 -12.11
C LEU A 142 1.69 -23.55 -12.80
N LEU A 143 1.11 -22.61 -12.04
CA LEU A 143 0.26 -21.54 -12.56
C LEU A 143 1.04 -20.24 -12.84
N ASN A 144 2.27 -20.13 -12.35
CA ASN A 144 3.06 -18.90 -12.26
C ASN A 144 4.53 -19.16 -12.61
#